data_AF-A0A955QYC9-F1
#
_entry.id   AF-A0A955QYC9-F1
#
_cell.length_a   1.000
_cell.length_b   1.000
_cell.length_c   1.000
_cell.angle_alpha   90.00
_cell.angle_beta   90.00
_cell.angle_gamma   90.00
#
_symmetry.space_group_name_H-M   'P 1'
#
loop_
_entity.id
_entity.type
_entity.pdbx_description
1 polymer ?
#
loop_
_entity_poly.entity_id
_entity_poly.type
_entity_poly.pdbx_seq_one_letter_code
_entity_poly.pdbx_strand_id
1 'polypeptide(L)'
;TGTLLILPEVMTMLGYILWRAGRIQEALNTLEEGIREATSRNEHYMEPELYRLKAEIFKQCAEAEHHPEQAAKLFTEAEDSFKDALDLTCKQKARMLEIRAAVGLGRLWQRQGKQQKALQILEKLYDSFTEGFDTEDLREAHILIEELRESL
;
A
#
# COMPACT_ATOMS: atom_id res chain seq x y z
N THR A 1 21.52 7.51 -28.17
CA THR A 1 21.58 7.23 -26.72
C THR A 1 20.17 6.95 -26.25
N GLY A 2 19.81 5.67 -26.17
CA GLY A 2 18.45 5.25 -25.79
C GLY A 2 18.27 5.45 -24.30
N THR A 3 17.69 6.59 -23.92
CA THR A 3 17.19 6.79 -22.57
C THR A 3 16.07 5.78 -22.38
N LEU A 4 16.34 4.66 -21.72
CA LEU A 4 15.28 3.84 -21.15
C LEU A 4 14.43 4.81 -20.33
N LEU A 5 13.20 5.05 -20.79
CA LEU A 5 12.19 5.70 -19.98
C LEU A 5 12.02 4.79 -18.76
N ILE A 6 12.71 5.09 -17.66
CA ILE A 6 12.47 4.41 -16.39
C ILE A 6 11.19 5.04 -15.84
N LEU A 7 10.07 4.61 -16.40
CA LEU A 7 8.75 5.08 -16.01
C LEU A 7 8.45 4.53 -14.61
N PRO A 8 7.85 5.33 -13.70
CA PRO A 8 7.37 4.86 -12.42
C PRO A 8 6.55 3.56 -12.51
N GLU A 9 5.79 3.38 -13.59
CA GLU A 9 5.06 2.14 -13.92
C GLU A 9 5.96 0.90 -14.03
N VAL A 10 7.11 1.02 -14.71
CA VAL A 10 8.09 -0.06 -14.85
C VAL A 10 8.70 -0.41 -13.50
N MET A 11 8.98 0.59 -12.65
CA MET A 11 9.51 0.39 -11.31
C MET A 11 8.48 -0.22 -10.37
N THR A 12 7.20 0.13 -10.48
CA THR A 12 6.11 -0.54 -9.75
C THR A 12 6.06 -2.03 -10.12
N MET A 13 6.06 -2.35 -11.42
CA MET A 13 6.01 -3.73 -11.89
C MET A 13 7.27 -4.52 -11.51
N LEU A 14 8.46 -3.93 -11.68
CA LEU A 14 9.73 -4.57 -11.31
C LEU A 14 9.82 -4.80 -9.80
N GLY A 15 9.47 -3.80 -8.99
CA GLY A 15 9.43 -3.92 -7.53
C GLY A 15 8.48 -5.04 -7.08
N TYR A 16 7.29 -5.12 -7.69
CA TYR A 16 6.36 -6.23 -7.44
C TYR A 16 6.95 -7.60 -7.81
N ILE A 17 7.54 -7.74 -8.99
CA ILE A 17 8.13 -9.02 -9.44
C ILE A 17 9.29 -9.44 -8.54
N LEU A 18 10.18 -8.52 -8.20
CA LEU A 18 11.31 -8.77 -7.28
C LEU A 18 10.81 -9.22 -5.91
N TRP A 19 9.77 -8.56 -5.39
CA TRP A 19 9.14 -8.94 -4.14
C TRP A 19 8.55 -10.36 -4.20
N ARG A 20 7.79 -10.67 -5.26
CA ARG A 20 7.22 -12.01 -5.47
C ARG A 20 8.28 -13.10 -5.66
N ALA A 21 9.48 -12.73 -6.13
CA ALA A 21 10.63 -13.61 -6.23
C ALA A 21 11.43 -13.74 -4.91
N GLY A 22 11.00 -13.12 -3.81
CA GLY A 22 11.69 -13.12 -2.52
C GLY A 22 12.93 -12.22 -2.46
N ARG A 23 13.19 -11.42 -3.50
CA ARG A 23 14.33 -10.49 -3.57
C ARG A 23 13.97 -9.17 -2.87
N ILE A 24 13.71 -9.25 -1.56
CA ILE A 24 13.13 -8.18 -0.74
C ILE A 24 13.92 -6.87 -0.84
N GLN A 25 15.23 -6.92 -0.60
CA GLN A 25 16.04 -5.69 -0.60
C GLN A 25 16.09 -5.02 -1.97
N GLU A 26 16.13 -5.81 -3.04
CA GLU A 26 16.15 -5.28 -4.41
C GLU A 26 14.80 -4.69 -4.80
N ALA A 27 13.70 -5.28 -4.34
CA ALA A 27 12.38 -4.72 -4.48
C ALA A 27 12.29 -3.34 -3.78
N LEU A 28 12.71 -3.25 -2.52
CA LEU A 28 12.72 -1.99 -1.78
C LEU A 28 13.56 -0.91 -2.47
N ASN A 29 14.79 -1.25 -2.87
CA ASN A 29 15.67 -0.32 -3.58
C ASN A 29 15.03 0.19 -4.88
N THR A 30 14.39 -0.70 -5.64
CA THR A 30 13.70 -0.36 -6.90
C THR A 30 12.52 0.57 -6.66
N LEU A 31 11.71 0.29 -5.63
CA LEU A 31 10.55 1.12 -5.27
C LEU A 31 10.98 2.50 -4.79
N GLU A 32 12.03 2.59 -3.97
CA GLU A 32 12.60 3.87 -3.52
C GLU A 32 13.17 4.69 -4.66
N GLU A 33 13.85 4.06 -5.62
CA GLU A 33 14.31 4.73 -6.83
C GLU A 33 13.14 5.30 -7.63
N GLY A 34 12.06 4.53 -7.80
CA GLY A 34 10.84 5.00 -8.46
C GLY A 34 10.15 6.15 -7.75
N ILE A 35 10.12 6.14 -6.42
CA ILE A 35 9.57 7.26 -5.64
C ILE A 35 10.42 8.52 -5.91
N ARG A 36 11.75 8.42 -5.84
CA ARG A 36 12.66 9.55 -6.13
C ARG A 36 12.46 10.08 -7.55
N GLU A 37 12.34 9.20 -8.54
CA GLU A 37 12.11 9.60 -9.93
C GLU A 37 10.76 10.28 -10.13
N ALA A 38 9.67 9.70 -9.62
CA ALA A 38 8.32 10.25 -9.72
C ALA A 38 8.23 11.65 -9.11
N THR A 39 8.81 11.84 -7.91
CA THR A 39 8.90 13.14 -7.26
C THR A 39 9.69 14.15 -8.11
N SER A 40 10.81 13.73 -8.73
CA SER A 40 11.67 14.63 -9.52
C SER A 40 11.06 15.06 -10.86
N ARG A 41 10.22 14.20 -11.46
CA ARG A 41 9.63 14.41 -12.80
C ARG A 41 8.24 15.05 -12.76
N ASN A 42 7.66 15.21 -11.57
CA ASN A 42 6.28 15.65 -11.37
C ASN A 42 5.26 14.73 -12.09
N GLU A 43 5.62 13.45 -12.26
CA GLU A 43 4.82 12.39 -12.89
C GLU A 43 4.30 11.44 -11.79
N HIS A 44 3.21 11.85 -11.14
CA HIS A 44 2.77 11.25 -9.87
C HIS A 44 1.78 10.10 -10.01
N TYR A 45 1.33 9.75 -11.22
CA TYR A 45 0.20 8.83 -11.43
C TYR A 45 0.38 7.44 -10.76
N MET A 46 1.59 6.87 -10.80
CA MET A 46 1.90 5.56 -10.21
C MET A 46 2.59 5.65 -8.85
N GLU A 47 2.92 6.86 -8.38
CA GLU A 47 3.62 7.07 -7.12
C GLU A 47 2.90 6.43 -5.91
N PRO A 48 1.56 6.52 -5.79
CA PRO A 48 0.85 5.85 -4.70
C PRO A 48 1.06 4.33 -4.66
N GLU A 49 1.14 3.67 -5.83
CA GLU A 49 1.37 2.22 -5.89
C GLU A 49 2.78 1.83 -5.46
N LEU A 50 3.78 2.70 -5.69
CA LEU A 50 5.13 2.47 -5.18
C LEU A 50 5.15 2.48 -3.65
N TYR A 51 4.51 3.47 -3.05
CA TYR A 51 4.35 3.56 -1.59
C TYR A 51 3.55 2.38 -1.03
N ARG A 52 2.46 1.99 -1.70
CA ARG A 52 1.65 0.84 -1.29
C ARG A 52 2.45 -0.47 -1.32
N LEU A 53 3.21 -0.75 -2.39
CA LEU A 53 4.04 -1.94 -2.48
C LEU A 53 5.15 -1.95 -1.41
N LYS A 54 5.77 -0.79 -1.17
CA LYS A 54 6.77 -0.63 -0.11
C LYS A 54 6.18 -0.98 1.26
N ALA A 55 4.95 -0.50 1.52
CA ALA A 55 4.22 -0.78 2.76
C ALA A 55 3.91 -2.28 2.93
N GLU A 56 3.48 -2.96 1.86
CA GLU A 56 3.22 -4.40 1.88
C GLU A 56 4.49 -5.22 2.18
N ILE A 57 5.63 -4.82 1.60
CA ILE A 57 6.92 -5.46 1.88
C ILE A 57 7.30 -5.27 3.35
N PHE A 58 7.22 -4.05 3.89
CA PHE A 58 7.53 -3.80 5.29
C PHE A 58 6.60 -4.55 6.25
N LYS A 59 5.30 -4.64 5.94
CA LYS A 59 4.35 -5.46 6.70
C LYS A 59 4.76 -6.93 6.72
N GLN A 60 5.09 -7.51 5.56
CA GLN A 60 5.54 -8.89 5.48
C GLN A 60 6.85 -9.13 6.27
N CYS A 61 7.80 -8.21 6.17
CA CYS A 61 9.04 -8.29 6.95
C CYS A 61 8.78 -8.20 8.45
N ALA A 62 7.88 -7.32 8.89
CA ALA A 62 7.50 -7.20 10.29
C ALA A 62 6.86 -8.48 10.84
N GLU A 63 6.01 -9.13 10.04
CA GLU A 63 5.36 -10.41 10.42
C GLU A 63 6.36 -11.58 10.51
N ALA A 64 7.46 -11.53 9.76
CA ALA A 64 8.52 -12.54 9.78
C ALA A 64 9.63 -12.26 10.81
N GLU A 65 9.69 -11.05 11.35
CA GLU A 65 10.73 -10.62 12.29
C GLU A 65 10.47 -11.14 13.71
N HIS A 66 11.48 -11.79 14.30
CA HIS A 66 11.38 -12.38 15.63
C HIS A 66 11.76 -11.40 16.74
N HIS A 67 12.57 -10.38 16.43
CA HIS A 67 12.99 -9.38 17.40
C HIS A 67 11.91 -8.30 17.55
N PRO A 68 11.24 -8.18 18.72
CA PRO A 68 10.05 -7.33 18.87
C PRO A 68 10.29 -5.86 18.50
N GLU A 69 11.44 -5.30 18.87
CA GLU A 69 11.77 -3.90 18.56
C GLU A 69 11.99 -3.65 17.06
N GLN A 70 12.49 -4.66 16.33
CA GLN A 70 12.73 -4.54 14.89
C GLN A 70 11.41 -4.72 14.14
N ALA A 71 10.58 -5.69 14.57
CA ALA A 71 9.23 -5.85 14.06
C ALA A 71 8.38 -4.58 14.24
N ALA A 72 8.47 -3.94 15.42
CA ALA A 72 7.75 -2.69 15.69
C ALA A 72 8.19 -1.53 14.76
N LYS A 73 9.49 -1.41 14.47
CA LYS A 73 10.01 -0.44 13.50
C LYS A 73 9.48 -0.71 12.11
N LEU A 74 9.54 -1.96 11.63
CA LEU A 74 9.04 -2.36 10.31
C LEU A 74 7.53 -2.13 10.19
N PHE A 75 6.75 -2.41 11.25
CA PHE A 75 5.33 -2.09 11.28
C PHE A 75 5.05 -0.58 11.20
N THR A 76 5.93 0.25 11.76
CA THR A 76 5.81 1.71 11.67
C THR A 76 6.12 2.18 10.25
N GLU A 77 7.20 1.66 9.63
CA GLU A 77 7.54 1.97 8.23
C GLU A 77 6.45 1.52 7.25
N ALA A 78 5.79 0.39 7.52
CA ALA A 78 4.62 -0.06 6.78
C ALA A 78 3.45 0.92 6.93
N GLU A 79 3.10 1.30 8.16
CA GLU A 79 1.98 2.23 8.42
C GLU A 79 2.22 3.59 7.75
N ASP A 80 3.43 4.14 7.85
CA ASP A 80 3.77 5.43 7.25
C ASP A 80 3.76 5.36 5.72
N SER A 81 4.25 4.26 5.14
CA SER A 81 4.21 4.06 3.69
C SER A 81 2.77 3.95 3.15
N PHE A 82 1.86 3.30 3.87
CA PHE A 82 0.45 3.30 3.48
C PHE A 82 -0.20 4.69 3.60
N LYS A 83 0.15 5.46 4.63
CA LYS A 83 -0.35 6.84 4.76
C LYS A 83 0.15 7.73 3.64
N ASP A 84 1.42 7.62 3.25
CA ASP A 84 1.97 8.35 2.10
C ASP A 84 1.20 8.02 0.81
N ALA A 85 0.88 6.73 0.59
CA ALA A 85 0.05 6.31 -0.53
C ALA A 85 -1.36 6.95 -0.47
N LEU A 86 -2.03 6.89 0.68
CA LEU A 86 -3.36 7.48 0.87
C LEU A 86 -3.36 9.00 0.63
N ASP A 87 -2.38 9.71 1.18
CA ASP A 87 -2.25 11.16 1.01
C ASP A 87 -2.07 11.55 -0.46
N LEU A 88 -1.29 10.77 -1.22
CA LEU A 88 -1.12 10.99 -2.65
C LEU A 88 -2.39 10.66 -3.44
N THR A 89 -3.04 9.52 -3.18
CA THR A 89 -4.29 9.16 -3.88
C THR A 89 -5.41 10.16 -3.64
N CYS A 90 -5.52 10.69 -2.42
CA CYS A 90 -6.46 11.75 -2.08
C CYS A 90 -6.20 13.03 -2.89
N LYS A 91 -4.93 13.47 -2.98
CA LYS A 91 -4.52 14.64 -3.80
C LYS A 91 -4.81 14.42 -5.29
N GLN A 92 -4.58 13.20 -5.78
CA GLN A 92 -4.77 12.83 -7.19
C GLN A 92 -6.21 12.49 -7.55
N LYS A 93 -7.11 12.36 -6.56
CA LYS A 93 -8.48 11.83 -6.71
C LYS A 93 -8.50 10.42 -7.31
N ALA A 94 -7.48 9.62 -7.04
CA ALA A 94 -7.32 8.27 -7.55
C ALA A 94 -8.05 7.25 -6.66
N ARG A 95 -9.38 7.30 -6.64
CA ARG A 95 -10.22 6.56 -5.67
C ARG A 95 -9.93 5.05 -5.61
N MET A 96 -9.75 4.40 -6.76
CA MET A 96 -9.44 2.96 -6.80
C MET A 96 -8.11 2.62 -6.12
N LEU A 97 -7.10 3.47 -6.26
CA LEU A 97 -5.82 3.31 -5.58
C LEU A 97 -5.96 3.63 -4.07
N GLU A 98 -6.81 4.60 -3.74
CA GLU A 98 -7.08 4.99 -2.35
C GLU A 98 -7.68 3.82 -1.56
N ILE A 99 -8.72 3.16 -2.10
CA ILE A 99 -9.32 2.01 -1.43
C ILE A 99 -8.37 0.82 -1.34
N ARG A 100 -7.55 0.57 -2.38
CA ARG A 100 -6.54 -0.49 -2.34
C ARG A 100 -5.50 -0.24 -1.23
N ALA A 101 -5.00 0.99 -1.09
CA ALA A 101 -4.07 1.35 -0.02
C ALA A 101 -4.74 1.24 1.37
N ALA A 102 -6.01 1.63 1.47
CA ALA A 102 -6.78 1.53 2.71
C ALA A 102 -6.99 0.08 3.17
N VAL A 103 -7.20 -0.86 2.24
CA VAL A 103 -7.28 -2.30 2.55
C VAL A 103 -5.97 -2.80 3.14
N GLY A 104 -4.83 -2.46 2.52
CA GLY A 104 -3.50 -2.82 3.03
C GLY A 104 -3.25 -2.29 4.45
N LEU A 105 -3.58 -1.01 4.69
CA LEU A 105 -3.51 -0.38 6.01
C LEU A 105 -4.48 -1.01 7.02
N GLY A 106 -5.70 -1.33 6.59
CA GLY A 106 -6.71 -1.98 7.40
C GLY A 106 -6.24 -3.35 7.90
N ARG A 107 -5.67 -4.18 7.01
CA ARG A 107 -5.08 -5.48 7.40
C ARG A 107 -3.89 -5.30 8.34
N LEU A 108 -3.04 -4.30 8.13
CA LEU A 108 -1.95 -3.95 9.05
C LEU A 108 -2.49 -3.61 10.45
N TRP A 109 -3.51 -2.77 10.54
CA TRP A 109 -4.13 -2.40 11.82
C TRP A 109 -4.89 -3.55 12.48
N GLN A 110 -5.55 -4.41 11.71
CA GLN A 110 -6.17 -5.64 12.23
C GLN A 110 -5.12 -6.50 12.95
N ARG A 111 -3.95 -6.71 12.35
CA ARG A 111 -2.83 -7.45 12.96
C ARG A 111 -2.29 -6.79 14.24
N GLN A 112 -2.40 -5.48 14.35
CA GLN A 112 -1.97 -4.71 15.52
C GLN A 112 -3.07 -4.57 16.59
N GLY A 113 -4.22 -5.22 16.44
CA GLY A 113 -5.35 -5.08 17.38
C GLY A 113 -6.02 -3.70 17.34
N LYS A 114 -5.94 -3.00 16.20
CA LYS A 114 -6.54 -1.68 15.95
C LYS A 114 -7.77 -1.79 15.04
N GLN A 115 -8.62 -2.81 15.25
CA GLN A 115 -9.74 -3.15 14.37
C GLN A 115 -10.71 -1.99 14.18
N GLN A 116 -11.05 -1.26 15.25
CA GLN A 116 -11.99 -0.13 15.17
C GLN A 116 -11.46 1.01 14.29
N LYS A 117 -10.14 1.25 14.30
CA LYS A 117 -9.50 2.25 13.44
C LYS A 117 -9.49 1.81 11.98
N ALA A 118 -9.27 0.52 11.73
CA ALA A 118 -9.36 -0.08 10.38
C ALA A 118 -10.77 -0.01 9.81
N LEU A 119 -11.77 -0.34 10.62
CA LEU A 119 -13.16 -0.29 10.20
C LEU A 119 -13.57 1.14 9.83
N GLN A 120 -13.24 2.12 10.67
CA GLN A 120 -13.60 3.52 10.44
C GLN A 120 -13.05 4.07 9.12
N ILE A 121 -11.79 3.79 8.76
CA ILE A 121 -11.22 4.30 7.51
C ILE A 121 -11.81 3.58 6.29
N LEU A 122 -12.02 2.27 6.39
CA LEU A 122 -12.54 1.46 5.29
C LEU A 122 -13.99 1.80 4.98
N GLU A 123 -14.87 1.87 5.98
CA GLU A 123 -16.28 2.23 5.78
C GLU A 123 -16.40 3.62 5.15
N LYS A 124 -15.67 4.61 5.68
CA LYS A 124 -15.68 5.98 5.15
C LYS A 124 -15.31 6.02 3.66
N LEU A 125 -14.29 5.26 3.26
CA LEU A 125 -13.84 5.24 1.86
C LEU A 125 -14.78 4.42 0.99
N TYR A 126 -15.18 3.24 1.44
CA TYR A 126 -16.09 2.34 0.72
C TYR A 126 -17.45 2.99 0.45
N ASP A 127 -18.03 3.67 1.43
CA ASP A 127 -19.32 4.37 1.32
C ASP A 127 -19.27 5.57 0.35
N SER A 128 -18.07 6.03 -0.01
CA SER A 128 -17.90 7.13 -0.99
C SER A 128 -18.00 6.66 -2.46
N PHE A 129 -18.02 5.35 -2.69
CA PHE A 129 -18.19 4.76 -4.03
C PHE A 129 -19.66 4.58 -4.37
N THR A 130 -19.98 4.85 -5.63
CA THR A 130 -21.32 4.61 -6.22
C THR A 130 -21.30 3.55 -7.32
N GLU A 131 -20.11 3.16 -7.75
CA GLU A 131 -19.87 2.20 -8.84
C GLU A 131 -18.56 1.45 -8.59
N GLY A 132 -18.31 0.39 -9.38
CA GLY A 132 -17.07 -0.37 -9.29
C GLY A 132 -17.06 -1.47 -8.23
N PHE A 133 -18.19 -1.77 -7.56
CA PHE A 133 -18.29 -2.83 -6.55
C PHE A 133 -17.93 -4.23 -7.07
N ASP A 134 -17.90 -4.43 -8.39
CA ASP A 134 -17.42 -5.64 -9.05
C ASP A 134 -15.91 -5.71 -9.26
N THR A 135 -15.17 -4.67 -8.87
CA THR A 135 -13.71 -4.66 -8.93
C THR A 135 -13.12 -5.40 -7.73
N GLU A 136 -11.93 -5.96 -7.93
CA GLU A 136 -11.22 -6.69 -6.88
C GLU A 136 -10.99 -5.81 -5.64
N ASP A 137 -10.61 -4.55 -5.83
CA ASP A 137 -10.28 -3.65 -4.73
C ASP A 137 -11.49 -3.37 -3.81
N LEU A 138 -12.69 -3.20 -4.39
CA LEU A 138 -13.90 -3.00 -3.60
C LEU A 138 -14.43 -4.30 -2.98
N ARG A 139 -14.26 -5.44 -3.65
CA ARG A 139 -14.61 -6.74 -3.04
C ARG A 139 -13.72 -7.04 -1.82
N GLU A 140 -12.41 -6.84 -1.94
CA GLU A 140 -11.47 -7.00 -0.82
C GLU A 140 -11.77 -6.04 0.33
N ALA A 141 -12.13 -4.79 0.03
CA ALA A 141 -12.56 -3.84 1.05
C ALA A 141 -13.82 -4.31 1.78
N HIS A 142 -14.82 -4.79 1.04
CA HIS A 142 -16.05 -5.32 1.63
C HIS A 142 -15.78 -6.53 2.52
N ILE A 143 -14.99 -7.49 2.05
CA ILE A 143 -14.59 -8.67 2.83
C ILE A 143 -13.94 -8.24 4.14
N LEU A 144 -12.97 -7.32 4.08
CA LEU A 144 -12.27 -6.85 5.27
C LEU A 144 -13.18 -6.07 6.23
N ILE A 145 -14.15 -5.29 5.73
CA ILE A 145 -15.15 -4.60 6.58
C ILE A 145 -15.97 -5.63 7.36
N GLU A 146 -16.45 -6.68 6.72
CA GLU A 146 -17.24 -7.72 7.39
C GLU A 146 -16.38 -8.51 8.41
N GLU A 147 -15.16 -8.90 8.04
CA GLU A 147 -14.20 -9.54 8.97
C GLU A 147 -13.95 -8.68 10.22
N LEU A 148 -13.81 -7.36 10.05
CA LEU A 148 -13.58 -6.44 11.15
C LEU A 148 -14.81 -6.30 12.05
N ARG A 149 -16.01 -6.24 11.47
CA ARG A 149 -17.28 -6.19 12.22
C ARG A 149 -17.52 -7.45 13.05
N GLU A 150 -17.17 -8.62 12.53
CA GLU A 150 -17.28 -9.88 13.27
C GLU A 150 -16.28 -9.99 14.43
N SER A 151 -15.15 -9.29 14.33
CA SER A 151 -14.06 -9.34 15.30
C SER A 151 -14.13 -8.30 16.43
N LEU A 152 -15.12 -7.41 16.40
CA LEU A 152 -15.37 -6.33 17.38
C LEU A 152 -16.47 -6.71 18.37
#